data_AF-A9V3T8-F1
#
_entry.id   AF-A9V3T8-F1
#
_cell.length_a   1.000
_cell.length_b   1.000
_cell.length_c   1.000
_cell.angle_alpha   90.00
_cell.angle_beta   90.00
_cell.angle_gamma   90.00
#
_symmetry.space_group_name_H-M   'P 1'
#
loop_
_entity.id
_entity.type
_entity.pdbx_description
1 polymer ?
#
loop_
_entity_poly.entity_id
_entity_poly.type
_entity_poly.pdbx_seq_one_letter_code
_entity_poly.pdbx_strand_id
1 'polypeptide(L)'
;MASLDIVTKKPVSGETTVTVHPLVLLSVVDHYNRTSKGTKHRSVGVLLGSWKSPTNLDIANSFALPFEEDLKSPDVWYMDHDYLRNMFGMFRRVNAKERVVGWYHTGPKLRANDIQISEMLQKFVEHPILCVIDVRPEVSGLPIKAYVAVEEIHDDGTPTTKGFEHVGSEVGAEEVEEVGVEHLLRDITDLGFSGSLSHRLQQQLDSLKGLSGHLQQVHEYLQMVAEQKLPINHNIMYLIQEIFNNLPNVSGKDLATSVSNTTSDQMLVVYLASMIRATIALHNLINNKLENLEHEKEGPTGTKKKPAAEESSEDNKESGKDKAKEKAGKKPAQ
;
A
#
# COMPACT_ATOMS: atom_id res chain seq x y z
N MET A 1 -35.92 -1.98 -20.73
CA MET A 1 -34.53 -2.36 -21.06
C MET A 1 -33.60 -1.29 -20.51
N ALA A 2 -33.32 -1.32 -19.21
CA ALA A 2 -32.42 -0.36 -18.59
C ALA A 2 -30.98 -0.78 -18.91
N SER A 3 -30.41 -0.17 -19.95
CA SER A 3 -28.98 -0.18 -20.21
C SER A 3 -28.27 0.32 -18.95
N LEU A 4 -27.47 -0.55 -18.33
CA LEU A 4 -26.48 -0.16 -17.34
C LEU A 4 -25.65 0.96 -17.99
N ASP A 5 -25.43 2.08 -17.28
CA ASP A 5 -24.70 3.22 -17.84
C ASP A 5 -23.24 2.82 -18.05
N ILE A 6 -22.98 2.30 -19.25
CA ILE A 6 -21.70 1.75 -19.66
C ILE A 6 -20.66 2.85 -19.51
N VAL A 7 -19.62 2.57 -18.74
CA VAL A 7 -18.45 3.45 -18.66
C VAL A 7 -17.72 3.31 -19.98
N THR A 8 -17.94 4.26 -20.89
CA THR A 8 -17.43 4.24 -22.27
C THR A 8 -15.94 4.61 -22.40
N LYS A 9 -15.21 4.65 -21.29
CA LYS A 9 -13.81 5.08 -21.27
C LYS A 9 -12.90 3.86 -21.30
N LYS A 10 -12.08 3.79 -22.36
CA LYS A 10 -11.05 2.77 -22.52
C LYS A 10 -9.84 3.12 -21.65
N PRO A 11 -9.52 2.31 -20.61
CA PRO A 11 -8.22 2.40 -19.96
C PRO A 11 -7.16 2.07 -21.01
N VAL A 12 -6.30 3.03 -21.30
CA VAL A 12 -5.13 2.82 -22.16
C VAL A 12 -4.00 2.32 -21.28
N SER A 13 -3.39 1.20 -21.65
CA SER A 13 -2.21 0.69 -20.95
C SER A 13 -1.08 1.72 -21.01
N GLY A 14 -0.44 1.97 -19.87
CA GLY A 14 0.64 2.96 -19.73
C GLY A 14 0.21 4.39 -19.38
N GLU A 15 -1.04 4.80 -19.65
CA GLU A 15 -1.54 6.14 -19.28
C GLU A 15 -2.49 6.12 -18.08
N THR A 16 -3.12 4.98 -17.81
CA THR A 16 -4.11 4.85 -16.74
C THR A 16 -3.45 4.45 -15.43
N THR A 17 -3.74 5.15 -14.33
CA THR A 17 -3.39 4.72 -12.98
C THR A 17 -4.63 4.28 -12.22
N VAL A 18 -4.51 3.17 -11.50
CA VAL A 18 -5.57 2.60 -10.68
C VAL A 18 -5.26 2.88 -9.22
N THR A 19 -6.06 3.74 -8.59
CA THR A 19 -5.94 4.12 -7.19
C THR A 19 -6.94 3.32 -6.38
N VAL A 20 -6.45 2.46 -5.50
CA VAL A 20 -7.30 1.61 -4.63
C VAL A 20 -7.36 2.20 -3.23
N HIS A 21 -8.58 2.38 -2.71
CA HIS A 21 -8.80 2.83 -1.34
C HIS A 21 -8.51 1.73 -0.31
N PRO A 22 -7.93 2.04 0.87
CA PRO A 22 -7.70 1.08 1.96
C PRO A 22 -8.96 0.32 2.39
N LEU A 23 -10.14 0.93 2.30
CA LEU A 23 -11.42 0.27 2.60
C LEU A 23 -11.65 -0.97 1.73
N VAL A 24 -11.27 -0.90 0.45
CA VAL A 24 -11.39 -2.03 -0.48
C VAL A 24 -10.48 -3.17 -0.04
N LEU A 25 -9.24 -2.88 0.35
CA LEU A 25 -8.31 -3.89 0.83
C LEU A 25 -8.85 -4.62 2.07
N LEU A 26 -9.39 -3.87 3.04
CA LEU A 26 -10.00 -4.45 4.24
C LEU A 26 -11.23 -5.30 3.89
N SER A 27 -12.08 -4.83 2.98
CA SER A 27 -13.27 -5.57 2.52
C SER A 27 -12.90 -6.89 1.83
N VAL A 28 -11.83 -6.89 1.03
CA VAL A 28 -11.35 -8.08 0.32
C VAL A 28 -10.74 -9.10 1.28
N VAL A 29 -9.96 -8.65 2.27
CA VAL A 29 -9.42 -9.51 3.32
C VAL A 29 -10.54 -10.10 4.19
N ASP A 30 -11.54 -9.31 4.55
CA ASP A 30 -12.72 -9.77 5.28
C ASP A 30 -13.54 -10.78 4.46
N HIS A 31 -13.73 -10.54 3.16
CA HIS A 31 -14.38 -11.48 2.26
C HIS A 31 -13.62 -12.82 2.19
N TYR A 32 -12.31 -12.78 1.98
CA TYR A 32 -11.48 -13.97 1.99
C TYR A 32 -11.61 -14.74 3.32
N ASN A 33 -11.67 -14.00 4.43
CA ASN A 33 -11.82 -14.56 5.76
C ASN A 33 -13.17 -15.25 6.01
N ARG A 34 -14.25 -14.81 5.35
CA ARG A 34 -15.58 -15.43 5.46
C ARG A 34 -15.75 -16.66 4.58
N THR A 35 -15.25 -16.60 3.36
CA THR A 35 -15.54 -17.61 2.31
C THR A 35 -14.45 -18.67 2.21
N SER A 36 -13.18 -18.28 2.34
CA SER A 36 -12.03 -19.10 1.96
C SER A 36 -11.16 -19.53 3.14
N LYS A 37 -11.55 -19.26 4.40
CA LYS A 37 -10.82 -19.76 5.58
C LYS A 37 -10.81 -21.28 5.61
N GLY A 38 -9.65 -21.87 5.31
CA GLY A 38 -9.43 -23.32 5.33
C GLY A 38 -9.66 -24.02 4.00
N THR A 39 -10.03 -23.30 2.93
CA THR A 39 -10.15 -23.85 1.58
C THR A 39 -9.15 -23.20 0.62
N LYS A 40 -8.73 -23.91 -0.43
CA LYS A 40 -7.86 -23.38 -1.48
C LYS A 40 -8.63 -22.58 -2.55
N HIS A 41 -9.89 -22.25 -2.29
CA HIS A 41 -10.72 -21.51 -3.24
C HIS A 41 -10.39 -20.03 -3.19
N ARG A 42 -10.29 -19.42 -4.38
CA ARG A 42 -10.17 -17.97 -4.51
C ARG A 42 -11.54 -17.33 -4.39
N SER A 43 -11.60 -16.19 -3.72
CA SER A 43 -12.79 -15.35 -3.66
C SER A 43 -12.73 -14.31 -4.77
N VAL A 44 -13.85 -14.12 -5.48
CA VAL A 44 -14.03 -13.15 -6.56
C VAL A 44 -15.08 -12.12 -6.14
N GLY A 45 -14.89 -10.87 -6.53
CA GLY A 45 -15.89 -9.83 -6.30
C GLY A 45 -15.81 -8.69 -7.28
N VAL A 46 -16.75 -7.77 -7.18
CA VAL A 46 -16.89 -6.62 -8.08
C VAL A 46 -16.25 -5.40 -7.43
N LEU A 47 -15.58 -4.60 -8.26
CA LEU A 47 -15.02 -3.32 -7.89
C LEU A 47 -15.97 -2.19 -8.32
N LEU A 48 -16.26 -1.33 -7.36
CA LEU A 48 -17.06 -0.13 -7.53
C LEU A 48 -16.16 1.09 -7.40
N GLY A 49 -16.35 2.03 -8.30
CA GLY A 49 -15.50 3.20 -8.36
C GLY A 49 -16.03 4.27 -9.28
N SER A 50 -15.22 5.29 -9.47
CA SER A 50 -15.50 6.38 -10.39
C SER A 50 -14.20 6.91 -10.99
N TRP A 51 -14.31 7.47 -12.18
CA TRP A 51 -13.18 8.11 -12.84
C TRP A 51 -13.06 9.55 -12.35
N LYS A 52 -12.03 9.86 -11.56
CA LYS A 52 -11.73 11.25 -11.14
C LYS A 52 -11.16 12.08 -12.29
N SER A 53 -10.32 11.47 -13.11
CA SER A 53 -9.69 12.07 -14.29
C SER A 53 -9.73 11.09 -15.46
N PRO A 54 -9.50 11.52 -16.71
CA PRO A 54 -9.47 10.59 -17.85
C PRO A 54 -8.44 9.47 -17.70
N THR A 55 -7.39 9.70 -16.90
CA THR A 55 -6.29 8.76 -16.66
C THR A 55 -6.33 8.08 -15.30
N ASN A 56 -7.12 8.58 -14.33
CA ASN A 56 -7.06 8.07 -12.96
C ASN A 56 -8.41 7.44 -12.60
N LEU A 57 -8.35 6.16 -12.30
CA LEU A 57 -9.49 5.37 -11.84
C LEU A 57 -9.40 5.17 -10.32
N ASP A 58 -10.43 5.65 -9.63
CA ASP A 58 -10.52 5.53 -8.19
C ASP A 58 -11.51 4.41 -7.83
N ILE A 59 -10.98 3.41 -7.15
CA ILE A 59 -11.74 2.28 -6.62
C ILE A 59 -12.03 2.58 -5.15
N ALA A 60 -13.26 3.00 -4.89
CA ALA A 60 -13.71 3.40 -3.55
C ALA A 60 -14.32 2.23 -2.77
N ASN A 61 -15.02 1.32 -3.45
CA ASN A 61 -15.80 0.29 -2.79
C ASN A 61 -15.73 -1.05 -3.52
N SER A 62 -16.07 -2.13 -2.84
CA SER A 62 -16.10 -3.46 -3.42
C SER A 62 -17.11 -4.35 -2.70
N PHE A 63 -17.68 -5.30 -3.43
CA PHE A 63 -18.55 -6.31 -2.83
C PHE A 63 -18.22 -7.71 -3.34
N ALA A 64 -18.46 -8.68 -2.47
CA ALA A 64 -18.26 -10.09 -2.73
C ALA A 64 -19.31 -10.65 -3.70
N LEU A 65 -18.89 -11.51 -4.63
CA LEU A 65 -19.81 -12.35 -5.40
C LEU A 65 -19.73 -13.80 -4.90
N PRO A 66 -20.86 -14.50 -4.80
CA PRO A 66 -20.85 -15.96 -4.71
C PRO A 66 -20.17 -16.53 -5.96
N PHE A 67 -19.00 -17.12 -5.77
CA PHE A 67 -18.17 -17.67 -6.83
C PHE A 67 -17.67 -19.04 -6.39
N GLU A 68 -17.88 -20.04 -7.25
CA GLU A 68 -17.37 -21.39 -7.06
C GLU A 68 -16.55 -21.81 -8.27
N GLU A 69 -15.40 -22.42 -8.02
CA GLU A 69 -14.51 -22.95 -9.04
C GLU A 69 -14.09 -24.34 -8.60
N ASP A 70 -14.25 -25.31 -9.50
CA ASP A 70 -13.76 -26.66 -9.23
C ASP A 70 -12.22 -26.67 -9.34
N LEU A 71 -11.57 -27.22 -8.31
CA LEU A 71 -10.12 -27.38 -8.29
C LEU A 71 -9.65 -28.53 -9.19
N LYS A 72 -10.53 -29.47 -9.54
CA LYS A 72 -10.22 -30.63 -10.40
C LYS A 72 -10.38 -30.31 -11.89
N SER A 73 -11.33 -29.45 -12.22
CA SER A 73 -11.64 -29.03 -13.59
C SER A 73 -11.66 -27.51 -13.64
N PRO A 74 -10.52 -26.86 -13.96
CA PRO A 74 -10.42 -25.41 -13.92
C PRO A 74 -11.40 -24.72 -14.89
N ASP A 75 -11.82 -25.36 -15.98
CA ASP A 75 -12.76 -24.75 -16.93
C ASP A 75 -14.19 -24.58 -16.40
N VAL A 76 -14.55 -25.26 -15.31
CA VAL A 76 -15.91 -25.21 -14.74
C VAL A 76 -15.93 -24.26 -13.56
N TRP A 77 -16.50 -23.08 -13.78
CA TRP A 77 -16.72 -22.06 -12.76
C TRP A 77 -18.17 -21.57 -12.78
N TYR A 78 -18.64 -21.13 -11.62
CA TYR A 78 -19.98 -20.59 -11.42
C TYR A 78 -19.88 -19.19 -10.81
N MET A 79 -20.65 -18.26 -11.38
CA MET A 79 -20.80 -16.90 -10.87
C MET A 79 -22.25 -16.46 -11.00
N ASP A 80 -22.81 -15.93 -9.92
CA ASP A 80 -24.19 -15.44 -9.91
C ASP A 80 -24.31 -14.02 -10.51
N HIS A 81 -24.90 -13.92 -11.71
CA HIS A 81 -25.13 -12.64 -12.40
C HIS A 81 -26.38 -11.89 -11.90
N ASP A 82 -27.36 -12.60 -11.36
CA ASP A 82 -28.58 -11.99 -10.84
C ASP A 82 -28.29 -11.31 -9.50
N TYR A 83 -27.47 -11.94 -8.66
CA TYR A 83 -26.94 -11.32 -7.45
C TYR A 83 -26.15 -10.03 -7.78
N LEU A 84 -25.25 -10.08 -8.78
CA LEU A 84 -24.50 -8.91 -9.24
C LEU A 84 -25.44 -7.76 -9.62
N ARG A 85 -26.48 -8.03 -10.41
CA ARG A 85 -27.44 -6.99 -10.86
C ARG A 85 -28.22 -6.41 -9.69
N ASN A 86 -28.72 -7.26 -8.79
CA ASN A 86 -29.52 -6.83 -7.64
C ASN A 86 -28.68 -5.99 -6.66
N MET A 87 -27.48 -6.45 -6.33
CA MET A 87 -26.55 -5.71 -5.46
C MET A 87 -26.11 -4.40 -6.09
N PHE A 88 -25.76 -4.39 -7.37
CA PHE A 88 -25.44 -3.14 -8.06
C PHE A 88 -26.62 -2.15 -8.02
N GLY A 89 -27.86 -2.63 -8.20
CA GLY A 89 -29.06 -1.82 -8.04
C GLY A 89 -29.23 -1.22 -6.64
N MET A 90 -28.80 -1.92 -5.59
CA MET A 90 -28.81 -1.41 -4.21
C MET A 90 -27.72 -0.37 -3.98
N PHE A 91 -26.47 -0.64 -4.38
CA PHE A 91 -25.36 0.31 -4.26
C PHE A 91 -25.61 1.61 -5.02
N ARG A 92 -26.20 1.52 -6.22
CA ARG A 92 -26.59 2.70 -7.01
C ARG A 92 -27.65 3.57 -6.33
N ARG A 93 -28.51 2.99 -5.47
CA ARG A 93 -29.49 3.74 -4.67
C ARG A 93 -28.86 4.47 -3.49
N VAL A 94 -27.79 3.91 -2.91
CA VAL A 94 -27.04 4.53 -1.81
C VAL A 94 -26.11 5.62 -2.33
N ASN A 95 -25.36 5.32 -3.39
CA ASN A 95 -24.43 6.24 -4.01
C ASN A 95 -24.54 6.18 -5.54
N ALA A 96 -25.02 7.26 -6.14
CA ALA A 96 -25.19 7.36 -7.59
C ALA A 96 -23.87 7.62 -8.34
N LYS A 97 -22.80 8.01 -7.63
CA LYS A 97 -21.47 8.26 -8.22
C LYS A 97 -20.71 6.96 -8.50
N GLU A 98 -20.95 5.93 -7.69
CA GLU A 98 -20.30 4.63 -7.82
C GLU A 98 -20.84 3.86 -9.02
N ARG A 99 -19.92 3.39 -9.87
CA ARG A 99 -20.21 2.52 -11.00
C ARG A 99 -19.37 1.26 -10.92
N VAL A 100 -19.79 0.22 -11.64
CA VAL A 100 -18.94 -0.97 -11.81
C VAL A 100 -17.78 -0.59 -12.71
N VAL A 101 -16.56 -0.72 -12.18
CA VAL A 101 -15.32 -0.38 -12.89
C VAL A 101 -14.49 -1.61 -13.24
N GLY A 102 -14.74 -2.72 -12.54
CA GLY A 102 -13.98 -3.94 -12.74
C GLY A 102 -14.33 -5.00 -11.71
N TRP A 103 -13.41 -5.93 -11.52
CA TRP A 103 -13.54 -7.02 -10.57
C TRP A 103 -12.19 -7.34 -9.96
N TYR A 104 -12.23 -7.96 -8.78
CA TYR A 104 -11.05 -8.42 -8.10
C TYR A 104 -11.11 -9.92 -7.87
N HIS A 105 -9.94 -10.53 -7.75
CA HIS A 105 -9.85 -11.87 -7.18
C HIS A 105 -8.72 -11.95 -6.15
N THR A 106 -8.94 -12.80 -5.16
CA THR A 106 -7.97 -13.14 -4.12
C THR A 106 -7.16 -14.35 -4.57
N GLY A 107 -6.08 -14.11 -5.29
CA GLY A 107 -5.26 -15.19 -5.86
C GLY A 107 -3.82 -14.75 -6.05
N PRO A 108 -2.83 -15.59 -5.76
CA PRO A 108 -1.44 -15.17 -5.85
C PRO A 108 -0.92 -15.04 -7.30
N LYS A 109 -1.59 -15.71 -8.26
CA LYS A 109 -1.26 -15.70 -9.69
C LYS A 109 -2.54 -15.71 -10.54
N LEU A 110 -2.45 -15.14 -11.73
CA LEU A 110 -3.49 -15.18 -12.77
C LEU A 110 -3.74 -16.64 -13.24
N ARG A 111 -4.98 -16.92 -13.63
CA ARG A 111 -5.42 -18.19 -14.23
C ARG A 111 -6.02 -17.93 -15.61
N ALA A 112 -6.00 -18.96 -16.48
CA ALA A 112 -6.61 -18.87 -17.80
C ALA A 112 -8.12 -18.52 -17.75
N ASN A 113 -8.81 -18.96 -16.69
CA ASN A 113 -10.22 -18.66 -16.44
C ASN A 113 -10.52 -17.16 -16.31
N ASP A 114 -9.53 -16.35 -15.95
CA ASP A 114 -9.72 -14.92 -15.70
C ASP A 114 -10.06 -14.17 -16.99
N ILE A 115 -9.61 -14.69 -18.14
CA ILE A 115 -9.98 -14.16 -19.45
C ILE A 115 -11.48 -14.36 -19.68
N GLN A 116 -12.00 -15.56 -19.42
CA GLN A 116 -13.43 -15.87 -19.59
C GLN A 116 -14.31 -15.06 -18.64
N ILE A 117 -13.89 -14.90 -17.39
CA ILE A 117 -14.61 -14.09 -16.39
C ILE A 117 -14.63 -12.62 -16.83
N SER A 118 -13.51 -12.11 -17.34
CA SER A 118 -13.41 -10.74 -17.86
C SER A 118 -14.33 -10.52 -19.07
N GLU A 119 -14.37 -11.43 -20.03
CA GLU A 119 -15.31 -11.37 -21.18
C GLU A 119 -16.77 -11.42 -20.75
N MET A 120 -17.08 -12.21 -19.72
CA MET A 120 -18.42 -12.28 -19.17
C MET A 120 -18.83 -10.92 -18.55
N LEU A 121 -17.92 -10.28 -17.83
CA LEU A 121 -18.10 -8.95 -17.25
C LEU A 121 -18.09 -7.81 -18.29
N GLN A 122 -17.51 -8.03 -19.48
CA GLN A 122 -17.58 -7.06 -20.58
C GLN A 122 -19.02 -6.76 -21.01
N LYS A 123 -19.97 -7.67 -20.75
CA LYS A 123 -21.41 -7.42 -20.97
C LYS A 123 -21.98 -6.32 -20.06
N PHE A 124 -21.33 -6.05 -18.93
CA PHE A 124 -21.76 -5.08 -17.92
C PHE A 124 -20.93 -3.79 -17.98
N VAL A 125 -19.65 -3.90 -18.36
CA VAL A 125 -18.68 -2.78 -18.43
C VAL A 125 -17.88 -2.92 -19.72
N GLU A 126 -17.75 -1.87 -20.53
CA GLU A 126 -16.98 -1.93 -21.79
C GLU A 126 -15.53 -2.36 -21.58
N HIS A 127 -14.89 -1.88 -20.52
CA HIS A 127 -13.49 -2.17 -20.20
C HIS A 127 -13.30 -2.51 -18.71
N PRO A 128 -13.55 -3.76 -18.29
CA PRO A 128 -13.36 -4.16 -16.92
C PRO A 128 -11.87 -4.25 -16.57
N ILE A 129 -11.48 -3.63 -15.46
CA ILE A 129 -10.15 -3.80 -14.88
C ILE A 129 -10.15 -4.99 -13.91
N LEU A 130 -9.11 -5.80 -13.99
CA LEU A 130 -8.86 -6.89 -13.06
C LEU A 130 -7.84 -6.43 -12.01
N CYS A 131 -8.23 -6.41 -10.74
CA CYS A 131 -7.28 -6.22 -9.64
C CYS A 131 -7.00 -7.55 -8.93
N VAL A 132 -5.74 -7.96 -8.94
CA VAL A 132 -5.25 -9.09 -8.15
C VAL A 132 -4.80 -8.55 -6.80
N ILE A 133 -5.49 -8.97 -5.74
CA ILE A 133 -5.16 -8.56 -4.38
C ILE A 133 -4.62 -9.79 -3.65
N ASP A 134 -3.35 -9.74 -3.24
CA ASP A 134 -2.74 -10.79 -2.44
C ASP A 134 -3.12 -10.60 -0.97
N VAL A 135 -3.74 -11.64 -0.39
CA VAL A 135 -4.18 -11.65 1.00
C VAL A 135 -3.07 -12.12 1.93
N ARG A 136 -1.95 -12.64 1.38
CA ARG A 136 -0.84 -13.15 2.18
C ARG A 136 0.05 -11.99 2.64
N PRO A 137 0.40 -11.92 3.94
CA PRO A 137 1.21 -10.83 4.49
C PRO A 137 2.70 -10.91 4.12
N GLU A 138 3.12 -11.96 3.39
CA GLU A 138 4.53 -12.25 3.10
C GLU A 138 5.09 -11.45 1.92
N VAL A 139 4.26 -10.72 1.18
CA VAL A 139 4.69 -9.99 -0.01
C VAL A 139 5.25 -8.62 0.38
N SER A 140 6.54 -8.43 0.11
CA SER A 140 7.17 -7.10 0.17
C SER A 140 6.72 -6.26 -1.02
N GLY A 141 6.03 -5.16 -0.77
CA GLY A 141 5.55 -4.22 -1.79
C GLY A 141 4.05 -3.96 -1.72
N LEU A 142 3.51 -3.31 -2.75
CA LEU A 142 2.06 -3.10 -2.89
C LEU A 142 1.37 -4.46 -3.12
N PRO A 143 0.36 -4.84 -2.31
CA PRO A 143 -0.32 -6.13 -2.44
C PRO A 143 -1.33 -6.17 -3.60
N ILE A 144 -1.35 -5.13 -4.43
CA ILE A 144 -2.29 -4.94 -5.54
C ILE A 144 -1.51 -5.00 -6.85
N LYS A 145 -2.07 -5.72 -7.82
CA LYS A 145 -1.66 -5.64 -9.23
C LYS A 145 -2.89 -5.44 -10.09
N ALA A 146 -2.90 -4.41 -10.91
CA ALA A 146 -4.00 -4.12 -11.83
C ALA A 146 -3.65 -4.62 -13.24
N TYR A 147 -4.64 -5.19 -13.91
CA TYR A 147 -4.51 -5.72 -15.26
C TYR A 147 -5.69 -5.30 -16.13
N VAL A 148 -5.43 -5.09 -17.41
CA VAL A 148 -6.45 -4.84 -18.44
C VAL A 148 -6.35 -5.94 -19.49
N ALA A 149 -7.51 -6.42 -19.95
CA ALA A 149 -7.56 -7.39 -21.03
C ALA A 149 -7.29 -6.66 -22.37
N VAL A 150 -6.20 -7.03 -23.03
CA VAL A 150 -5.80 -6.50 -24.34
C VAL A 150 -5.67 -7.66 -25.32
N GLU A 151 -6.14 -7.47 -26.55
CA GLU A 151 -5.91 -8.44 -27.61
C GLU A 151 -4.49 -8.23 -28.15
N GLU A 152 -3.60 -9.17 -27.86
CA GLU A 152 -2.23 -9.13 -28.36
C GLU A 152 -2.20 -9.79 -29.75
N ILE A 153 -1.69 -9.02 -30.72
CA ILE A 153 -1.35 -9.54 -32.04
C ILE A 153 0.11 -9.96 -31.94
N HIS A 154 0.38 -11.25 -31.98
CA HIS A 154 1.74 -11.75 -32.01
C HIS A 154 2.31 -11.61 -33.44
N ASP A 155 3.53 -11.06 -33.54
CA ASP A 155 4.26 -10.94 -34.81
C ASP A 155 4.65 -12.30 -35.41
N ASP A 156 4.55 -13.38 -34.62
CA ASP A 156 4.83 -14.77 -35.01
C ASP A 156 3.71 -15.43 -35.87
N GLY A 157 2.65 -14.68 -36.22
CA GLY A 157 1.57 -15.16 -37.08
C GLY A 157 0.61 -16.17 -36.43
N THR A 158 0.74 -16.40 -35.12
CA THR A 158 -0.25 -17.12 -34.31
C THR A 158 -1.55 -16.32 -34.20
N PRO A 159 -2.71 -16.98 -34.02
CA PRO A 159 -3.99 -16.29 -33.85
C PRO A 159 -3.94 -15.29 -32.69
N THR A 160 -4.75 -14.25 -32.77
CA THR A 160 -4.87 -13.22 -31.73
C THR A 160 -5.21 -13.88 -30.39
N THR A 161 -4.36 -13.68 -29.38
CA THR A 161 -4.61 -14.14 -28.03
C THR A 161 -5.01 -12.95 -27.16
N LYS A 162 -5.95 -13.17 -26.24
CA LYS A 162 -6.31 -12.17 -25.23
C LYS A 162 -5.31 -12.28 -24.09
N GLY A 163 -4.45 -11.27 -23.98
CA GLY A 163 -3.49 -11.11 -22.89
C GLY A 163 -4.02 -10.21 -21.78
N PHE A 164 -3.37 -10.28 -20.63
CA PHE A 164 -3.53 -9.29 -19.57
C PHE A 164 -2.27 -8.44 -19.51
N GLU A 165 -2.44 -7.13 -19.73
CA GLU A 165 -1.36 -6.17 -19.60
C GLU A 165 -1.45 -5.49 -18.24
N HIS A 166 -0.31 -5.30 -17.58
CA HIS A 166 -0.24 -4.68 -16.26
C HIS A 166 -0.43 -3.17 -16.35
N VAL A 167 -1.28 -2.62 -15.48
CA VAL A 167 -1.55 -1.18 -15.36
C VAL A 167 -0.99 -0.67 -14.03
N GLY A 168 -0.48 0.57 -14.03
CA GLY A 168 0.04 1.21 -12.82
C GLY A 168 -1.00 1.19 -11.70
N SER A 169 -0.61 0.71 -10.52
CA SER A 169 -1.49 0.62 -9.36
C SER A 169 -0.85 1.29 -8.15
N GLU A 170 -1.69 2.03 -7.41
CA GLU A 170 -1.29 2.73 -6.20
C GLU A 170 -2.40 2.61 -5.15
N VAL A 171 -2.02 2.80 -3.88
CA VAL A 171 -2.99 2.91 -2.79
C VAL A 171 -3.16 4.39 -2.50
N GLY A 172 -4.38 4.90 -2.64
CA GLY A 172 -4.72 6.28 -2.30
C GLY A 172 -5.82 6.27 -1.24
N ALA A 173 -5.80 7.25 -0.35
CA ALA A 173 -6.83 7.42 0.68
C ALA A 173 -7.57 8.74 0.47
N GLU A 174 -8.84 8.77 0.85
CA GLU A 174 -9.59 10.02 1.03
C GLU A 174 -9.32 10.59 2.43
N GLU A 175 -9.44 11.91 2.64
CA GLU A 175 -9.12 12.56 3.92
C GLU A 175 -9.82 11.90 5.12
N VAL A 176 -11.06 11.45 4.93
CA VAL A 176 -11.84 10.77 5.98
C VAL A 176 -11.29 9.38 6.28
N GLU A 177 -10.82 8.66 5.25
CA GLU A 177 -10.21 7.34 5.41
C GLU A 177 -8.81 7.45 6.03
N GLU A 178 -8.04 8.47 5.68
CA GLU A 178 -6.69 8.70 6.19
C GLU A 178 -6.69 8.81 7.72
N VAL A 179 -7.60 9.60 8.30
CA VAL A 179 -7.74 9.71 9.76
C VAL A 179 -8.10 8.37 10.39
N GLY A 180 -8.95 7.57 9.74
CA GLY A 180 -9.32 6.24 10.20
C GLY A 180 -8.15 5.26 10.18
N VAL A 181 -7.36 5.26 9.10
CA VAL A 181 -6.17 4.42 8.95
C VAL A 181 -5.08 4.83 9.94
N GLU A 182 -4.84 6.14 10.11
CA GLU A 182 -3.88 6.66 11.10
C GLU A 182 -4.25 6.20 12.51
N HIS A 183 -5.54 6.28 12.87
CA HIS A 183 -6.01 5.83 14.17
C HIS A 183 -5.76 4.32 14.39
N LEU A 184 -6.01 3.48 13.39
CA LEU A 184 -5.76 2.04 13.46
C LEU A 184 -4.26 1.70 13.55
N LEU A 185 -3.41 2.53 12.97
CA LEU A 185 -1.97 2.31 12.93
C LEU A 185 -1.22 2.85 14.16
N ARG A 186 -1.87 3.63 15.03
CA ARG A 186 -1.24 4.23 16.23
C ARG A 186 -0.56 3.21 17.15
N ASP A 187 -1.09 1.99 17.21
CA ASP A 187 -0.56 0.92 18.09
C ASP A 187 0.59 0.12 17.45
N ILE A 188 0.70 0.13 16.13
CA ILE A 188 1.68 -0.65 15.35
C ILE A 188 2.85 0.23 14.94
N THR A 189 2.57 1.48 14.65
CA THR A 189 3.55 2.44 14.23
C THR A 189 4.10 3.17 15.46
N ASP A 190 5.29 2.76 15.91
CA ASP A 190 6.17 3.59 16.75
C ASP A 190 6.68 4.84 15.96
N LEU A 191 5.78 5.49 15.19
CA LEU A 191 6.01 6.72 14.43
C LEU A 191 6.30 7.92 15.34
N GLY A 192 6.16 7.76 16.66
CA GLY A 192 6.49 8.79 17.64
C GLY A 192 7.99 9.05 17.84
N PHE A 193 8.91 8.16 17.41
CA PHE A 193 10.33 8.29 17.81
C PHE A 193 11.40 7.91 16.78
N SER A 194 11.05 7.38 15.61
CA SER A 194 12.07 7.11 14.58
C SER A 194 12.30 8.36 13.74
N GLY A 195 13.38 9.10 14.02
CA GLY A 195 13.71 10.34 13.31
C GLY A 195 13.75 10.16 11.79
N SER A 196 13.50 11.25 11.04
CA SER A 196 13.43 11.27 9.57
C SER A 196 14.59 10.53 8.87
N LEU A 197 15.79 10.51 9.46
CA LEU A 197 16.94 9.79 8.92
C LEU A 197 16.79 8.26 8.97
N SER A 198 16.35 7.71 10.11
CA SER A 198 16.17 6.26 10.28
C SER A 198 15.12 5.73 9.31
N HIS A 199 14.01 6.47 9.14
CA HIS A 199 12.97 6.13 8.17
C HIS A 199 13.50 6.14 6.72
N ARG A 200 14.26 7.18 6.32
CA ARG A 200 14.86 7.23 4.98
C ARG A 200 15.84 6.09 4.73
N LEU A 201 16.67 5.76 5.72
CA LEU A 201 17.62 4.66 5.61
C LEU A 201 16.89 3.33 5.46
N GLN A 202 15.84 3.11 6.25
CA GLN A 202 14.99 1.93 6.15
C GLN A 202 14.33 1.83 4.77
N GLN A 203 13.76 2.93 4.27
CA GLN A 203 13.18 3.00 2.93
C GLN A 203 14.19 2.69 1.83
N GLN A 204 15.43 3.19 1.92
CA GLN A 204 16.50 2.85 0.97
C GLN A 204 16.86 1.36 1.03
N LEU A 205 16.97 0.80 2.23
CA LEU A 205 17.28 -0.61 2.45
C LEU A 205 16.18 -1.52 1.89
N ASP A 206 14.91 -1.19 2.14
CA ASP A 206 13.77 -1.94 1.63
C ASP A 206 13.63 -1.80 0.10
N SER A 207 13.94 -0.63 -0.45
CA SER A 207 14.00 -0.41 -1.91
C SER A 207 15.08 -1.28 -2.58
N LEU A 208 16.28 -1.39 -1.96
CA LEU A 208 17.35 -2.25 -2.47
C LEU A 208 16.97 -3.74 -2.39
N LYS A 209 16.31 -4.17 -1.31
CA LYS A 209 15.77 -5.54 -1.20
C LYS A 209 14.72 -5.81 -2.27
N GLY A 210 13.81 -4.86 -2.52
CA GLY A 210 12.82 -4.94 -3.58
C GLY A 210 13.45 -5.08 -4.97
N LEU A 211 14.46 -4.25 -5.27
CA LEU A 211 15.21 -4.34 -6.53
C LEU A 211 15.91 -5.69 -6.70
N SER A 212 16.56 -6.20 -5.64
CA SER A 212 17.18 -7.53 -5.65
C SER A 212 16.14 -8.63 -5.94
N GLY A 213 14.96 -8.55 -5.34
CA GLY A 213 13.86 -9.49 -5.58
C GLY A 213 13.37 -9.44 -7.03
N HIS A 214 13.20 -8.25 -7.61
CA HIS A 214 12.82 -8.11 -9.02
C HIS A 214 13.90 -8.61 -9.98
N LEU A 215 15.18 -8.33 -9.72
CA LEU A 215 16.29 -8.85 -10.52
C LEU A 215 16.34 -10.39 -10.50
N GLN A 216 16.05 -10.99 -9.34
CA GLN A 216 15.95 -12.45 -9.22
C GLN A 216 14.79 -13.02 -10.03
N GLN A 217 13.63 -12.35 -10.06
CA GLN A 217 12.48 -12.76 -10.90
C GLN A 217 12.79 -12.65 -12.39
N VAL A 218 13.49 -11.58 -12.82
CA VAL A 218 13.93 -11.43 -14.21
C VAL A 218 14.91 -12.54 -14.60
N HIS A 219 15.84 -12.88 -13.70
CA HIS A 219 16.77 -13.99 -13.92
C HIS A 219 16.04 -15.33 -14.05
N GLU A 220 15.09 -15.62 -13.16
CA GLU A 220 14.27 -16.84 -13.21
C GLU A 220 13.47 -16.93 -14.51
N TYR A 221 12.88 -15.82 -14.97
CA TYR A 221 12.19 -15.75 -16.26
C TYR A 221 13.12 -16.06 -17.44
N LEU A 222 14.29 -15.42 -17.50
CA LEU A 222 15.28 -15.67 -18.57
C LEU A 222 15.77 -17.12 -18.55
N GLN A 223 15.94 -17.72 -17.38
CA GLN A 223 16.30 -19.13 -17.25
C GLN A 223 15.18 -20.04 -17.80
N MET A 224 13.92 -19.78 -17.47
CA MET A 224 12.79 -20.56 -18.00
C MET A 224 12.65 -20.46 -19.52
N VAL A 225 12.96 -19.29 -20.09
CA VAL A 225 12.99 -19.06 -21.55
C VAL A 225 14.17 -19.80 -22.19
N ALA A 226 15.36 -19.77 -21.59
CA ALA A 226 16.53 -20.51 -22.06
C ALA A 226 16.32 -22.03 -22.04
N GLU A 227 15.59 -22.53 -21.04
CA GLU A 227 15.17 -23.94 -20.93
C GLU A 227 14.00 -24.30 -21.85
N GLN A 228 13.49 -23.37 -22.67
CA GLN A 228 12.37 -23.53 -23.60
C GLN A 228 11.03 -23.97 -22.96
N LYS A 229 10.82 -23.69 -21.66
CA LYS A 229 9.56 -24.01 -20.97
C LYS A 229 8.44 -22.99 -21.22
N LEU A 230 8.81 -21.76 -21.58
CA LEU A 230 7.89 -20.65 -21.85
C LEU A 230 8.20 -20.04 -23.23
N PRO A 231 7.18 -19.64 -24.00
CA PRO A 231 7.38 -18.86 -25.22
C PRO A 231 8.02 -17.50 -24.90
N ILE A 232 8.85 -17.02 -25.83
CA ILE A 232 9.54 -15.74 -25.71
C ILE A 232 8.51 -14.63 -25.86
N ASN A 233 8.39 -13.75 -24.86
CA ASN A 233 7.67 -12.51 -25.04
C ASN A 233 8.65 -11.44 -25.53
N HIS A 234 8.49 -11.00 -26.77
CA HIS A 234 9.38 -10.02 -27.40
C HIS A 234 9.37 -8.67 -26.70
N ASN A 235 8.23 -8.20 -26.19
CA ASN A 235 8.12 -6.92 -25.49
C ASN A 235 9.01 -6.89 -24.24
N ILE A 236 8.98 -7.96 -23.45
CA ILE A 236 9.81 -8.09 -22.25
C ILE A 236 11.29 -8.13 -22.62
N MET A 237 11.65 -8.82 -23.70
CA MET A 237 13.04 -8.89 -24.17
C MET A 237 13.59 -7.52 -24.59
N TYR A 238 12.79 -6.73 -25.31
CA TYR A 238 13.17 -5.38 -25.70
C TYR A 238 13.38 -4.47 -24.47
N LEU A 239 12.49 -4.53 -23.49
CA LEU A 239 12.63 -3.78 -22.24
C LEU A 239 13.90 -4.18 -21.46
N ILE A 240 14.21 -5.49 -21.38
CA ILE A 240 15.44 -5.97 -20.73
C ILE A 240 16.67 -5.45 -21.47
N GLN A 241 16.68 -5.49 -22.80
CA GLN A 241 17.78 -4.93 -23.60
C GLN A 241 17.94 -3.43 -23.36
N GLU A 242 16.83 -2.69 -23.28
CA GLU A 242 16.83 -1.27 -22.98
C GLU A 242 17.41 -0.98 -21.58
N ILE A 243 17.08 -1.79 -20.57
CA ILE A 243 17.67 -1.69 -19.23
C ILE A 243 19.20 -1.81 -19.30
N PHE A 244 19.73 -2.77 -20.06
CA PHE A 244 21.18 -2.92 -20.21
C PHE A 244 21.83 -1.77 -20.98
N ASN A 245 21.16 -1.25 -22.00
CA ASN A 245 21.64 -0.09 -22.75
C ASN A 245 21.62 1.21 -21.92
N ASN A 246 20.67 1.33 -21.00
CA ASN A 246 20.53 2.47 -20.11
C ASN A 246 21.37 2.37 -18.82
N LEU A 247 22.17 1.32 -18.64
CA LEU A 247 23.06 1.22 -17.49
C LEU A 247 24.08 2.37 -17.53
N PRO A 248 24.10 3.24 -16.50
CA PRO A 248 25.00 4.38 -16.48
C PRO A 248 26.44 3.90 -16.39
N ASN A 249 27.31 4.44 -17.25
CA ASN A 249 28.75 4.19 -17.15
C ASN A 249 29.34 4.97 -15.96
N VAL A 250 29.50 4.27 -14.83
CA VAL A 250 29.97 4.84 -13.56
C VAL A 250 31.47 5.22 -13.60
N SER A 251 32.22 4.77 -14.61
CA SER A 251 33.68 4.98 -14.69
C SER A 251 34.11 6.30 -15.36
N GLY A 252 33.16 7.16 -15.76
CA GLY A 252 33.48 8.45 -16.36
C GLY A 252 34.20 9.39 -15.40
N LYS A 253 35.34 9.97 -15.82
CA LYS A 253 36.09 10.94 -15.00
C LYS A 253 35.24 12.17 -14.61
N ASP A 254 34.36 12.61 -15.50
CA ASP A 254 33.49 13.76 -15.27
C ASP A 254 32.40 13.48 -14.21
N LEU A 255 31.93 12.22 -14.13
CA LEU A 255 31.00 11.80 -13.08
C LEU A 255 31.71 11.76 -11.73
N ALA A 256 32.93 11.22 -11.67
CA ALA A 256 33.71 11.14 -10.43
C ALA A 256 34.03 12.53 -9.86
N THR A 257 34.42 13.49 -10.71
CA THR A 257 34.65 14.88 -10.28
C THR A 257 33.35 15.54 -9.83
N SER A 258 32.24 15.34 -10.55
CA SER A 258 30.93 15.88 -10.18
C SER A 258 30.40 15.30 -8.86
N VAL A 259 30.57 14.00 -8.62
CA VAL A 259 30.21 13.33 -7.35
C VAL A 259 31.09 13.83 -6.21
N SER A 260 32.39 14.01 -6.43
CA SER A 260 33.29 14.57 -5.41
C SER A 260 32.92 16.00 -5.05
N ASN A 261 32.60 16.83 -6.04
CA ASN A 261 32.20 18.23 -5.82
C ASN A 261 30.88 18.31 -5.06
N THR A 262 29.86 17.56 -5.49
CA THR A 262 28.56 17.51 -4.80
C THR A 262 28.68 16.95 -3.38
N THR A 263 29.53 15.95 -3.15
CA THR A 263 29.82 15.43 -1.80
C THR A 263 30.49 16.50 -0.94
N SER A 264 31.45 17.24 -1.49
CA SER A 264 32.14 18.32 -0.78
C SER A 264 31.18 19.43 -0.38
N ASP A 265 30.29 19.85 -1.30
CA ASP A 265 29.27 20.86 -1.04
C ASP A 265 28.27 20.39 0.04
N GLN A 266 27.83 19.14 -0.03
CA GLN A 266 26.91 18.58 0.95
C GLN A 266 27.56 18.43 2.34
N MET A 267 28.83 18.05 2.41
CA MET A 267 29.59 18.01 3.66
C MET A 267 29.77 19.41 4.26
N LEU A 268 29.98 20.44 3.43
CA LEU A 268 30.07 21.82 3.92
C LEU A 268 28.77 22.28 4.58
N VAL A 269 27.62 21.96 3.99
CA VAL A 269 26.30 22.25 4.58
C VAL A 269 26.10 21.51 5.90
N VAL A 270 26.48 20.22 5.96
CA VAL A 270 26.42 19.43 7.20
C VAL A 270 27.31 20.02 8.29
N TYR A 271 28.51 20.50 7.93
CA TYR A 271 29.43 21.15 8.86
C TYR A 271 28.90 22.48 9.38
N LEU A 272 28.32 23.32 8.51
CA LEU A 272 27.70 24.57 8.95
C LEU A 272 26.52 24.31 9.90
N ALA A 273 25.68 23.32 9.58
CA ALA A 273 24.57 22.93 10.44
C ALA A 273 25.04 22.40 11.81
N SER A 274 26.16 21.66 11.86
CA SER A 274 26.72 21.18 13.13
C SER A 274 27.31 22.31 13.96
N MET A 275 27.98 23.30 13.34
CA MET A 275 28.44 24.50 14.04
C MET A 275 27.29 25.30 14.65
N ILE A 276 26.20 25.53 13.89
CA ILE A 276 25.01 26.22 14.39
C ILE A 276 24.37 25.44 15.54
N ARG A 277 24.28 24.10 15.46
CA ARG A 277 23.79 23.28 16.58
C ARG A 277 24.68 23.41 17.81
N ALA A 278 26.00 23.43 17.65
CA ALA A 278 26.94 23.56 18.77
C ALA A 278 26.82 24.93 19.45
N THR A 279 26.68 26.02 18.69
CA THR A 279 26.50 27.36 19.26
C THR A 279 25.16 27.50 19.98
N ILE A 280 24.07 26.94 19.43
CA ILE A 280 22.76 26.90 20.11
C ILE A 280 22.84 26.05 21.38
N ALA A 281 23.48 24.87 21.33
CA ALA A 281 23.63 24.02 22.50
C ALA A 281 24.44 24.70 23.62
N LEU A 282 25.51 25.44 23.26
CA LEU A 282 26.27 26.24 24.20
C LEU A 282 25.45 27.38 24.79
N HIS A 283 24.65 28.08 23.98
CA HIS A 283 23.77 29.13 24.45
C HIS A 283 22.70 28.58 25.42
N ASN A 284 22.08 27.44 25.08
CA ASN A 284 21.14 26.75 25.96
C ASN A 284 21.81 26.29 27.27
N LEU A 285 23.06 25.83 27.23
CA LEU A 285 23.81 25.47 28.43
C LEU A 285 24.06 26.69 29.33
N ILE A 286 24.39 27.84 28.75
CA ILE A 286 24.55 29.10 29.49
C ILE A 286 23.22 29.50 30.13
N ASN A 287 22.12 29.46 29.40
CA ASN A 287 20.79 29.79 29.91
C ASN A 287 20.38 28.85 31.05
N ASN A 288 20.52 27.53 30.86
CA ASN A 288 20.26 26.54 31.92
C ASN A 288 21.13 26.77 33.17
N LYS A 289 22.37 27.22 33.00
CA LYS A 289 23.26 27.52 34.14
C LYS A 289 22.87 28.82 34.85
N LEU A 290 22.42 29.84 34.12
CA LEU A 290 21.90 31.07 34.71
C LEU A 290 20.61 30.81 35.51
N GLU A 291 19.66 30.07 34.94
CA GLU A 291 18.43 29.66 35.64
C GLU A 291 18.75 28.88 36.91
N ASN A 292 19.69 27.92 36.85
CA ASN A 292 20.11 27.18 38.05
C ASN A 292 20.75 28.09 39.12
N LEU A 293 21.55 29.08 38.72
CA LEU A 293 22.16 30.04 39.66
C LEU A 293 21.14 30.99 40.28
N GLU A 294 20.10 31.37 39.55
CA GLU A 294 18.97 32.14 40.08
C GLU A 294 18.17 31.31 41.07
N HIS A 295 17.87 30.04 40.75
CA HIS A 295 17.24 29.11 41.68
C HIS A 295 18.08 28.84 42.94
N GLU A 296 19.41 28.78 42.84
CA GLU A 296 20.29 28.66 44.01
C GLU A 296 20.31 29.93 44.87
N LYS A 297 20.22 31.12 44.25
CA LYS A 297 20.09 32.39 44.98
C LYS A 297 18.73 32.50 45.68
N GLU A 298 17.72 31.82 45.17
CA GLU A 298 16.35 31.83 45.70
C GLU A 298 16.07 30.79 46.80
N GLY A 299 17.07 30.11 47.39
CA GLY A 299 16.84 29.44 48.69
C GLY A 299 18.08 28.98 49.47
N PRO A 300 18.08 28.97 50.83
CA PRO A 300 16.93 29.07 51.73
C PRO A 300 17.07 30.12 52.87
N THR A 301 16.17 31.10 52.92
CA THR A 301 15.80 31.77 54.19
C THR A 301 14.29 31.94 54.27
N GLY A 302 13.62 31.15 55.12
CA GLY A 302 12.32 31.51 55.71
C GLY A 302 11.15 30.54 55.55
N THR A 303 11.10 29.50 56.39
CA THR A 303 9.90 28.93 57.06
C THR A 303 8.65 28.50 56.29
N LYS A 304 8.32 27.21 56.44
CA LYS A 304 7.03 26.54 56.17
C LYS A 304 5.79 27.36 56.57
N LYS A 305 4.81 27.44 55.66
CA LYS A 305 3.36 27.29 55.94
C LYS A 305 2.59 27.01 54.62
N LYS A 306 2.03 25.80 54.49
CA LYS A 306 0.81 25.56 53.67
C LYS A 306 -0.40 26.07 54.47
N PRO A 307 -1.46 26.57 53.82
CA PRO A 307 -2.70 25.80 53.63
C PRO A 307 -3.22 25.92 52.17
N ALA A 308 -3.58 24.83 51.48
CA ALA A 308 -4.88 24.11 51.46
C ALA A 308 -5.96 24.77 50.57
N ALA A 309 -6.19 24.12 49.42
CA ALA A 309 -7.40 23.92 48.59
C ALA A 309 -8.51 25.01 48.48
N GLU A 310 -8.89 25.31 47.22
CA GLU A 310 -10.24 25.11 46.60
C GLU A 310 -10.33 26.01 45.34
N GLU A 311 -10.20 25.47 44.12
CA GLU A 311 -11.19 24.77 43.28
C GLU A 311 -11.96 25.70 42.32
N SER A 312 -11.69 25.55 41.02
CA SER A 312 -12.70 25.37 39.95
C SER A 312 -12.01 25.21 38.59
N SER A 313 -12.05 23.99 38.03
CA SER A 313 -12.70 23.63 36.74
C SER A 313 -11.73 23.74 35.54
N GLU A 314 -11.39 22.71 34.77
CA GLU A 314 -12.03 21.43 34.43
C GLU A 314 -10.98 20.47 33.80
N ASP A 315 -11.06 19.19 34.16
CA ASP A 315 -10.99 17.97 33.31
C ASP A 315 -9.96 17.82 32.16
N ASN A 316 -9.29 16.68 31.94
CA ASN A 316 -9.22 15.41 32.66
C ASN A 316 -7.98 14.62 32.13
N LYS A 317 -7.41 13.80 33.01
CA LYS A 317 -6.20 12.98 32.82
C LYS A 317 -6.53 11.60 32.23
N GLU A 318 -5.45 10.87 31.94
CA GLU A 318 -5.24 9.43 32.26
C GLU A 318 -5.13 8.42 31.10
N SER A 319 -3.91 8.29 30.58
CA SER A 319 -3.18 7.01 30.58
C SER A 319 -2.46 6.89 31.94
N GLY A 320 -2.15 5.74 32.55
CA GLY A 320 -2.18 4.34 32.18
C GLY A 320 -1.15 3.60 33.04
N LYS A 321 -1.47 2.35 33.40
CA LYS A 321 -0.64 1.27 34.01
C LYS A 321 -0.73 1.05 35.52
N ASP A 322 -1.72 0.24 35.87
CA ASP A 322 -1.53 -0.86 36.81
C ASP A 322 -0.68 -1.97 36.18
N LYS A 323 0.43 -2.33 36.84
CA LYS A 323 0.84 -3.74 36.95
C LYS A 323 1.76 -3.97 38.16
N ALA A 324 1.22 -4.78 39.07
CA ALA A 324 1.90 -5.71 39.97
C ALA A 324 2.59 -5.15 41.23
N LYS A 325 1.88 -5.27 42.36
CA LYS A 325 2.26 -6.18 43.47
C LYS A 325 1.22 -6.12 44.60
N GLU A 326 0.34 -7.12 44.65
CA GLU A 326 -0.32 -7.49 45.90
C GLU A 326 -0.35 -9.02 46.06
N LYS A 327 0.61 -9.54 46.82
CA LYS A 327 0.52 -10.81 47.54
C LYS A 327 1.34 -10.68 48.82
N ALA A 328 0.69 -10.31 49.92
CA ALA A 328 1.01 -10.71 51.30
C ALA A 328 0.10 -9.93 52.30
N GLY A 329 -1.06 -10.46 52.65
CA GLY A 329 -1.36 -10.94 54.02
C GLY A 329 -2.61 -10.22 54.53
N LYS A 330 -3.62 -10.83 55.14
CA LYS A 330 -3.62 -11.77 56.26
C LYS A 330 -5.02 -12.41 56.38
N LYS A 331 -5.06 -13.71 56.67
CA LYS A 331 -6.00 -14.30 57.64
C LYS A 331 -5.19 -15.21 58.56
N PRO A 332 -5.07 -14.92 59.87
CA PRO A 332 -4.79 -15.92 60.87
C PRO A 332 -6.09 -16.42 61.52
N ALA A 333 -6.08 -17.70 61.89
CA ALA A 333 -6.75 -18.36 63.03
C ALA A 333 -8.28 -18.11 63.20
N GLN A 334 -9.16 -19.10 63.35
CA GLN A 334 -9.09 -20.48 63.86
C GLN A 334 -10.02 -21.36 63.02
#